data_AF-A0A286GAK9-F1
#
_entry.id   AF-A0A286GAK9-F1
#
_cell.length_a   1.000
_cell.length_b   1.000
_cell.length_c   1.000
_cell.angle_alpha   90.00
_cell.angle_beta   90.00
_cell.angle_gamma   90.00
#
_symmetry.space_group_name_H-M   'P 1'
#
loop_
_entity.id
_entity.type
_entity.pdbx_description
1 polymer ?
#
loop_
_entity_poly.entity_id
_entity_poly.type
_entity_poly.pdbx_seq_one_letter_code
_entity_poly.pdbx_strand_id
1 'polypeptide(L)'
;MTTDHIVIGDLRPRVQYVADGTVRDFAYPFPIFKTADLEVWLGEVRATTGFTTTGAGSDGGGTVSFGAAPAAGTLVTLRRRLAVQRVSDFQEGGAFRAKVVNDELDYQTAVLQQLEVDLSRALRLAPTDPSTASLVLPPPQPGKAIGWNADASGLTNDPADFAQARADVQATLTAAQAAAAQAATSAQQAAAATEAILIPTVDAQEAALMAQAARDAAQAAGAAAATDAAAADASAAAVAGEAAATGQWTAEAQTLVWLAERNAAAVGDAVTAAQGARAEALGAADGALLDRVAAERAADRAATAAATAAAALIGTRPGQALPEWARIDT
;
A
#
# COMPACT_ATOMS: atom_id res chain seq x y z
N MET A 1 -52.81 6.67 -31.15
CA MET A 1 -53.13 7.66 -30.10
C MET A 1 -51.87 8.47 -29.89
N THR A 2 -51.85 9.72 -30.32
CA THR A 2 -50.77 10.65 -29.98
C THR A 2 -50.95 11.00 -28.51
N THR A 3 -50.11 10.49 -27.62
CA THR A 3 -50.10 10.88 -26.21
C THR A 3 -49.76 12.37 -26.15
N ASP A 4 -50.75 13.18 -25.73
CA ASP A 4 -50.65 14.65 -25.63
C ASP A 4 -49.83 15.11 -24.39
N HIS A 5 -49.24 14.17 -23.67
CA HIS A 5 -48.39 14.36 -22.48
C HIS A 5 -47.21 13.37 -22.53
N ILE A 6 -46.15 13.70 -21.80
CA ILE A 6 -44.92 12.92 -21.78
C ILE A 6 -45.08 11.73 -20.85
N VAL A 7 -44.89 10.51 -21.35
CA VAL A 7 -44.93 9.31 -20.51
C VAL A 7 -43.58 9.05 -19.85
N ILE A 8 -43.54 9.01 -18.52
CA ILE A 8 -42.34 8.71 -17.75
C ILE A 8 -42.24 7.19 -17.49
N GLY A 9 -41.45 6.49 -18.31
CA GLY A 9 -41.13 5.07 -18.12
C GLY A 9 -40.05 4.81 -17.06
N ASP A 10 -39.87 3.57 -16.63
CA ASP A 10 -38.83 3.12 -15.68
C ASP A 10 -37.44 3.09 -16.35
N LEU A 11 -36.87 4.28 -16.53
CA LEU A 11 -35.59 4.49 -17.20
C LEU A 11 -34.73 5.40 -16.34
N ARG A 12 -33.44 5.07 -16.22
CA ARG A 12 -32.48 5.92 -15.50
C ARG A 12 -32.26 7.19 -16.34
N PRO A 13 -32.51 8.39 -15.80
CA PRO A 13 -32.37 9.65 -16.54
C PRO A 13 -30.90 10.11 -16.71
N ARG A 14 -30.01 9.16 -17.03
CA ARG A 14 -28.58 9.33 -17.20
C ARG A 14 -28.02 8.23 -18.10
N VAL A 15 -27.21 8.61 -19.09
CA VAL A 15 -26.47 7.70 -19.97
C VAL A 15 -25.03 8.19 -20.16
N GLN A 16 -24.11 7.27 -20.40
CA GLN A 16 -22.71 7.56 -20.68
C GLN A 16 -22.21 6.84 -21.93
N TYR A 17 -21.34 7.52 -22.66
CA TYR A 17 -20.67 7.00 -23.84
C TYR A 17 -19.18 7.32 -23.75
N VAL A 18 -18.35 6.44 -24.31
CA VAL A 18 -16.94 6.75 -24.55
C VAL A 18 -16.83 7.17 -26.01
N ALA A 19 -16.41 8.41 -26.26
CA ALA A 19 -16.26 8.92 -27.61
C ALA A 19 -15.08 8.24 -28.33
N ASP A 20 -15.23 8.01 -29.63
CA ASP A 20 -14.23 7.41 -30.49
C ASP A 20 -13.44 8.45 -31.31
N GLY A 21 -13.74 9.75 -31.14
CA GLY A 21 -13.15 10.83 -31.93
C GLY A 21 -13.84 11.12 -33.26
N THR A 22 -14.87 10.34 -33.63
CA THR A 22 -15.54 10.42 -34.94
C THR A 22 -17.05 10.64 -34.82
N VAL A 23 -17.71 9.90 -33.92
CA VAL A 23 -19.15 10.01 -33.67
C VAL A 23 -19.49 11.36 -33.05
N ARG A 24 -20.50 12.02 -33.60
CA ARG A 24 -20.99 13.33 -33.15
C ARG A 24 -22.36 13.26 -32.47
N ASP A 25 -23.10 12.20 -32.73
CA ASP A 25 -24.48 12.04 -32.30
C ASP A 25 -24.55 11.01 -31.17
N PHE A 26 -25.05 11.46 -30.03
CA PHE A 26 -25.20 10.64 -28.83
C PHE A 26 -26.66 10.67 -28.38
N ALA A 27 -27.33 9.51 -28.45
CA ALA A 27 -28.72 9.40 -28.04
C ALA A 27 -28.87 9.47 -26.52
N TYR A 28 -30.00 9.96 -26.03
CA TYR A 28 -30.42 9.83 -24.64
C TYR A 28 -31.80 9.16 -24.62
N PRO A 29 -31.95 7.99 -23.95
CA PRO A 29 -33.18 7.19 -24.06
C PRO A 29 -34.24 7.56 -23.03
N PHE A 30 -34.22 8.79 -22.50
CA PHE A 30 -35.12 9.21 -21.42
C PHE A 30 -35.77 10.57 -21.74
N PRO A 31 -37.01 10.81 -21.31
CA PRO A 31 -37.71 12.05 -21.64
C PRO A 31 -37.09 13.26 -20.94
N ILE A 32 -37.04 14.40 -21.64
CA ILE A 32 -36.75 15.73 -21.07
C ILE A 32 -37.88 16.69 -21.47
N PHE A 33 -38.24 17.63 -20.60
CA PHE A 33 -39.37 18.54 -20.86
C PHE A 33 -38.94 19.73 -21.75
N LYS A 34 -37.71 20.22 -21.54
CA LYS A 34 -37.08 21.29 -22.31
C LYS A 34 -35.64 20.91 -22.61
N THR A 35 -35.06 21.47 -23.67
CA THR A 35 -33.65 21.25 -24.01
C THR A 35 -32.69 21.65 -22.89
N ALA A 36 -33.06 22.68 -22.11
CA ALA A 36 -32.30 23.16 -20.95
C ALA A 36 -32.29 22.18 -19.76
N ASP A 37 -33.21 21.21 -19.74
CA ASP A 37 -33.29 20.19 -18.68
C ASP A 37 -32.28 19.06 -18.88
N LEU A 38 -31.48 19.11 -19.96
CA LEU A 38 -30.41 18.15 -20.22
C LEU A 38 -29.05 18.79 -19.90
N GLU A 39 -28.28 18.13 -19.05
CA GLU A 39 -26.88 18.44 -18.86
C GLU A 39 -26.00 17.52 -19.69
N VAL A 40 -25.04 18.14 -20.37
CA VAL A 40 -24.03 17.47 -21.19
C VAL A 40 -22.67 17.70 -20.56
N TRP A 41 -21.93 16.62 -20.32
CA TRP A 41 -20.59 16.66 -19.73
C TRP A 41 -19.60 15.95 -20.64
N LEU A 42 -18.43 16.55 -20.81
CA LEU A 42 -17.28 15.98 -21.50
C LEU A 42 -16.18 15.78 -20.45
N GLY A 43 -16.01 14.54 -19.99
CA GLY A 43 -15.23 14.24 -18.80
C GLY A 43 -15.84 14.92 -17.56
N GLU A 44 -15.07 15.78 -16.91
CA GLU A 44 -15.48 16.52 -15.71
C GLU A 44 -15.99 17.94 -16.01
N VAL A 45 -15.97 18.36 -17.28
CA VAL A 45 -16.38 19.71 -17.69
C VAL A 45 -17.79 19.69 -18.25
N ARG A 46 -18.67 20.54 -17.70
CA ARG A 46 -20.01 20.76 -18.24
C ARG A 46 -19.93 21.54 -19.53
N ALA A 47 -20.37 20.95 -20.63
CA ALA A 47 -20.53 21.64 -21.89
C ALA A 47 -21.82 22.48 -21.84
N THR A 48 -21.71 23.76 -22.19
CA THR A 48 -22.85 24.68 -22.31
C THR A 48 -23.10 25.13 -23.75
N THR A 49 -22.12 24.91 -24.63
CA THR A 49 -22.15 25.26 -26.06
C THR A 49 -21.48 24.15 -26.88
N GLY A 50 -21.53 24.25 -28.21
CA GLY A 50 -20.86 23.30 -29.12
C GLY A 50 -21.66 22.03 -29.42
N PHE A 51 -22.90 21.94 -28.95
CA PHE A 51 -23.84 20.88 -29.28
C PHE A 51 -25.26 21.42 -29.47
N THR A 52 -26.10 20.61 -30.09
CA THR A 52 -27.55 20.83 -30.20
C THR A 52 -28.28 19.64 -29.60
N THR A 53 -29.45 19.89 -29.02
CA THR A 53 -30.28 18.84 -28.39
C THR A 53 -31.61 18.77 -29.11
N THR A 54 -32.00 17.57 -29.52
CA THR A 54 -33.30 17.25 -30.14
C THR A 54 -34.08 16.27 -29.26
N GLY A 55 -35.38 16.12 -29.47
CA GLY A 55 -36.23 15.17 -28.73
C GLY A 55 -36.77 15.67 -27.38
N ALA A 56 -36.61 16.97 -27.08
CA ALA A 56 -37.31 17.57 -25.94
C ALA A 56 -38.83 17.48 -26.15
N GLY A 57 -39.54 17.07 -25.10
CA GLY A 57 -40.98 16.80 -25.17
C GLY A 57 -41.34 15.41 -25.68
N SER A 58 -40.37 14.54 -26.00
CA SER A 58 -40.62 13.17 -26.47
C SER A 58 -40.42 12.13 -25.37
N ASP A 59 -41.31 11.15 -25.32
CA ASP A 59 -41.27 10.00 -24.39
C ASP A 59 -39.97 9.19 -24.53
N GLY A 60 -39.51 8.98 -25.76
CA GLY A 60 -38.34 8.15 -26.08
C GLY A 60 -36.99 8.86 -25.88
N GLY A 61 -37.00 10.12 -25.46
CA GLY A 61 -35.81 10.97 -25.43
C GLY A 61 -35.41 11.47 -26.83
N GLY A 62 -34.11 11.58 -27.08
CA GLY A 62 -33.62 12.20 -28.31
C GLY A 62 -32.12 12.10 -28.50
N THR A 63 -31.53 13.09 -29.18
CA THR A 63 -30.11 13.07 -29.54
C THR A 63 -29.42 14.38 -29.21
N VAL A 64 -28.20 14.29 -28.68
CA VAL A 64 -27.23 15.37 -28.58
C VAL A 64 -26.25 15.27 -29.74
N SER A 65 -26.19 16.31 -30.57
CA SER A 65 -25.32 16.38 -31.75
C SER A 65 -24.26 17.45 -31.56
N PHE A 66 -22.99 17.04 -31.48
CA PHE A 66 -21.86 17.96 -31.33
C PHE A 66 -21.41 18.55 -32.67
N GLY A 67 -21.03 19.82 -32.68
CA GLY A 67 -20.48 20.49 -33.87
C GLY A 67 -19.13 19.89 -34.31
N ALA A 68 -18.32 19.46 -33.34
CA ALA A 68 -17.10 18.68 -33.53
C ALA A 68 -17.16 17.42 -32.68
N ALA A 69 -16.67 16.29 -33.20
CA ALA A 69 -16.67 15.03 -32.46
C ALA A 69 -15.83 15.18 -31.17
N PRO A 70 -16.34 14.76 -30.00
CA PRO A 70 -15.52 14.72 -28.79
C PRO A 70 -14.30 13.83 -29.00
N ALA A 71 -13.14 14.23 -28.45
CA ALA A 71 -11.89 13.51 -28.65
C ALA A 71 -12.00 12.03 -28.19
N ALA A 72 -11.26 11.15 -28.87
CA ALA A 72 -11.26 9.73 -28.54
C ALA A 72 -10.89 9.49 -27.07
N GLY A 73 -11.65 8.63 -26.38
CA GLY A 73 -11.51 8.35 -24.95
C GLY A 73 -12.24 9.34 -24.03
N THR A 74 -12.82 10.43 -24.55
CA THR A 74 -13.61 11.36 -23.74
C THR A 74 -14.91 10.70 -23.29
N LEU A 75 -15.18 10.75 -21.98
CA LEU A 75 -16.44 10.27 -21.41
C LEU A 75 -17.54 11.32 -21.63
N VAL A 76 -18.49 11.03 -22.51
CA VAL A 76 -19.67 11.86 -22.73
C VAL A 76 -20.75 11.41 -21.76
N THR A 77 -21.19 12.29 -20.86
CA THR A 77 -22.29 12.00 -19.93
C THR A 77 -23.48 12.90 -20.23
N LEU A 78 -24.62 12.29 -20.50
CA LEU A 78 -25.90 12.98 -20.70
C LEU A 78 -26.79 12.66 -19.50
N ARG A 79 -27.30 13.68 -18.81
CA ARG A 79 -28.22 13.47 -17.67
C ARG A 79 -29.33 14.51 -17.63
N ARG A 80 -30.52 14.11 -17.21
CA ARG A 80 -31.62 15.04 -16.93
C ARG A 80 -31.32 15.79 -15.61
N ARG A 81 -31.57 17.10 -15.59
CA ARG A 81 -31.55 17.93 -14.40
C ARG A 81 -32.74 18.87 -14.37
N LEU A 82 -33.76 18.49 -13.60
CA LEU A 82 -34.96 19.28 -13.34
C LEU A 82 -34.79 20.14 -12.08
N ALA A 83 -35.39 21.32 -12.09
CA ALA A 83 -35.55 22.14 -10.90
C ALA A 83 -36.66 21.56 -10.02
N VAL A 84 -36.39 21.37 -8.73
CA VAL A 84 -37.42 20.89 -7.78
C VAL A 84 -38.30 22.07 -7.39
N GLN A 85 -39.33 22.32 -8.19
CA GLN A 85 -40.31 23.37 -7.98
C GLN A 85 -41.66 22.96 -8.56
N ARG A 86 -42.74 23.43 -7.94
CA ARG A 86 -44.08 23.36 -8.52
C ARG A 86 -44.42 24.72 -9.11
N VAL A 87 -44.83 24.74 -10.38
CA VAL A 87 -45.18 25.98 -11.10
C VAL A 87 -46.67 26.07 -11.45
N SER A 88 -47.43 24.97 -11.35
CA SER A 88 -48.87 24.96 -11.57
C SER A 88 -49.66 25.10 -10.26
N ASP A 89 -50.80 25.77 -10.35
CA ASP A 89 -51.80 25.88 -9.29
C ASP A 89 -53.19 25.47 -9.81
N PHE A 90 -53.90 24.61 -9.08
CA PHE A 90 -55.20 24.09 -9.46
C PHE A 90 -56.31 24.84 -8.71
N GLN A 91 -57.24 25.44 -9.45
CA GLN A 91 -58.34 26.21 -8.87
C GLN A 91 -59.46 25.29 -8.37
N GLU A 92 -59.90 25.51 -7.12
CA GLU A 92 -61.04 24.80 -6.55
C GLU A 92 -62.33 25.15 -7.32
N GLY A 93 -63.14 24.14 -7.64
CA GLY A 93 -64.38 24.30 -8.42
C GLY A 93 -64.17 24.65 -9.91
N GLY A 94 -62.92 24.72 -10.38
CA GLY A 94 -62.59 24.90 -11.79
C GLY A 94 -62.80 23.64 -12.63
N ALA A 95 -62.80 23.78 -13.96
CA ALA A 95 -62.87 22.63 -14.86
C ALA A 95 -61.64 21.73 -14.69
N PHE A 96 -61.83 20.41 -14.69
CA PHE A 96 -60.74 19.45 -14.57
C PHE A 96 -59.88 19.44 -15.84
N ARG A 97 -58.67 20.00 -15.74
CA ARG A 97 -57.70 20.09 -16.83
C ARG A 97 -56.77 18.87 -16.81
N ALA A 98 -57.28 17.72 -17.26
CA ALA A 98 -56.59 16.43 -17.22
C ALA A 98 -55.14 16.50 -17.77
N LYS A 99 -54.92 17.23 -18.87
CA LYS A 99 -53.58 17.41 -19.45
C LYS A 99 -52.59 18.06 -18.47
N VAL A 100 -53.00 19.15 -17.81
CA VAL A 100 -52.11 19.88 -16.88
C VAL A 100 -51.82 19.03 -15.64
N VAL A 101 -52.81 18.26 -15.19
CA VAL A 101 -52.63 17.32 -14.07
C VAL A 101 -51.63 16.22 -14.45
N ASN A 102 -51.75 15.62 -15.64
CA ASN A 102 -50.79 14.62 -16.10
C ASN A 102 -49.40 15.22 -16.26
N ASP A 103 -49.25 16.36 -16.97
CA ASP A 103 -47.96 17.03 -17.16
C ASP A 103 -47.25 17.31 -15.81
N GLU A 104 -48.00 17.70 -14.77
CA GLU A 104 -47.46 17.94 -13.42
C GLU A 104 -47.08 16.62 -12.70
N LEU A 105 -47.89 15.58 -12.80
CA LEU A 105 -47.58 14.26 -12.23
C LEU A 105 -46.36 13.62 -12.93
N ASP A 106 -46.25 13.79 -14.24
CA ASP A 106 -45.11 13.35 -15.04
C ASP A 106 -43.84 14.11 -14.61
N TYR A 107 -43.92 15.43 -14.44
CA TYR A 107 -42.80 16.23 -13.96
C TYR A 107 -42.33 15.78 -12.57
N GLN A 108 -43.25 15.58 -11.63
CA GLN A 108 -42.93 15.11 -10.29
C GLN A 108 -42.32 13.70 -10.31
N THR A 109 -42.86 12.79 -11.11
CA THR A 109 -42.32 11.43 -11.28
C THR A 109 -40.91 11.48 -11.86
N ALA A 110 -40.66 12.36 -12.84
CA ALA A 110 -39.35 12.55 -13.44
C ALA A 110 -38.32 13.11 -12.44
N VAL A 111 -38.75 13.99 -11.52
CA VAL A 111 -37.93 14.48 -10.40
C VAL A 111 -37.62 13.34 -9.43
N LEU A 112 -38.59 12.48 -9.09
CA LEU A 112 -38.38 11.34 -8.20
C LEU A 112 -37.35 10.35 -8.77
N GLN A 113 -37.43 10.01 -10.06
CA GLN A 113 -36.41 9.18 -10.74
C GLN A 113 -35.02 9.81 -10.70
N GLN A 114 -34.94 11.12 -10.87
CA GLN A 114 -33.67 11.83 -10.79
C GLN A 114 -33.09 11.75 -9.37
N LEU A 115 -33.93 11.96 -8.34
CA LEU A 115 -33.53 11.83 -6.94
C LEU A 115 -33.09 10.41 -6.61
N GLU A 116 -33.76 9.39 -7.15
CA GLU A 116 -33.34 7.99 -6.99
C GLU A 116 -31.91 7.76 -7.52
N VAL A 117 -31.60 8.29 -8.71
CA VAL A 117 -30.24 8.21 -9.28
C VAL A 117 -29.23 8.99 -8.43
N ASP A 118 -29.57 10.21 -8.00
CA ASP A 118 -28.69 11.02 -7.14
C ASP A 118 -28.41 10.31 -5.81
N LEU A 119 -29.45 9.74 -5.17
CA LEU A 119 -29.34 8.96 -3.93
C LEU A 119 -28.59 7.65 -4.12
N SER A 120 -28.70 6.98 -5.28
CA SER A 120 -27.94 5.76 -5.58
C SER A 120 -26.42 6.00 -5.64
N ARG A 121 -26.02 7.26 -5.80
CA ARG A 121 -24.62 7.72 -5.87
C ARG A 121 -24.15 8.42 -4.60
N ALA A 122 -25.01 8.49 -3.58
CA ALA A 122 -24.66 9.00 -2.27
C ALA A 122 -24.08 7.89 -1.38
N LEU A 123 -23.33 8.27 -0.34
CA LEU A 123 -22.95 7.36 0.74
C LEU A 123 -24.22 6.92 1.47
N ARG A 124 -24.41 5.61 1.63
CA ARG A 124 -25.56 5.01 2.29
C ARG A 124 -25.10 3.87 3.19
N LEU A 125 -25.80 3.70 4.30
CA LEU A 125 -25.72 2.47 5.08
C LEU A 125 -26.46 1.34 4.35
N ALA A 126 -26.01 0.11 4.62
CA ALA A 126 -26.73 -1.07 4.14
C ALA A 126 -28.13 -1.10 4.77
N PRO A 127 -29.16 -1.61 4.07
CA PRO A 127 -30.51 -1.74 4.65
C PRO A 127 -30.58 -2.63 5.90
N THR A 128 -29.59 -3.51 6.08
CA THR A 128 -29.47 -4.43 7.22
C THR A 128 -28.60 -3.89 8.33
N ASP A 129 -28.05 -2.68 8.18
CA ASP A 129 -27.16 -2.09 9.17
C ASP A 129 -27.96 -1.72 10.43
N PRO A 130 -27.59 -2.25 11.62
CA PRO A 130 -28.30 -1.98 12.86
C PRO A 130 -27.83 -0.70 13.55
N SER A 131 -26.84 0.02 12.99
CA SER A 131 -26.25 1.18 13.65
C SER A 131 -27.20 2.38 13.61
N THR A 132 -27.15 3.18 14.66
CA THR A 132 -27.77 4.51 14.71
C THR A 132 -26.77 5.60 14.35
N ALA A 133 -25.71 5.26 13.62
CA ALA A 133 -24.59 6.15 13.39
C ALA A 133 -24.97 7.31 12.45
N SER A 134 -24.51 8.52 12.77
CA SER A 134 -24.76 9.71 11.96
C SER A 134 -23.88 9.71 10.70
N LEU A 135 -24.52 9.74 9.53
CA LEU A 135 -23.84 9.91 8.23
C LEU A 135 -23.66 11.38 7.83
N VAL A 136 -23.88 12.31 8.76
CA VAL A 136 -23.61 13.73 8.49
C VAL A 136 -22.10 13.90 8.36
N LEU A 137 -21.66 14.30 7.16
CA LEU A 137 -20.25 14.57 6.93
C LEU A 137 -19.78 15.73 7.83
N PRO A 138 -18.64 15.58 8.52
CA PRO A 138 -18.03 16.69 9.24
C PRO A 138 -17.63 17.81 8.27
N PRO A 139 -17.46 19.06 8.75
CA PRO A 139 -16.97 20.15 7.91
C PRO A 139 -15.65 19.77 7.22
N PRO A 140 -15.49 20.07 5.93
CA PRO A 140 -14.31 19.65 5.18
C PRO A 140 -13.04 20.29 5.74
N GLN A 141 -12.01 19.47 5.95
CA GLN A 141 -10.68 19.91 6.36
C GLN A 141 -9.65 19.52 5.29
N PRO A 142 -8.83 20.47 4.78
CA PRO A 142 -7.83 20.17 3.76
C PRO A 142 -6.89 19.04 4.18
N GLY A 143 -6.71 18.04 3.32
CA GLY A 143 -5.79 16.91 3.54
C GLY A 143 -6.29 15.83 4.49
N LYS A 144 -7.49 15.96 5.09
CA LYS A 144 -8.07 14.96 5.99
C LYS A 144 -9.04 14.05 5.26
N ALA A 145 -8.93 12.74 5.54
CA ALA A 145 -9.87 11.75 5.05
C ALA A 145 -11.11 11.69 5.96
N ILE A 146 -12.21 11.14 5.44
CA ILE A 146 -13.39 10.82 6.24
C ILE A 146 -13.26 9.40 6.76
N GLY A 147 -13.41 9.23 8.08
CA GLY A 147 -13.39 7.95 8.77
C GLY A 147 -14.53 7.82 9.77
N TRP A 148 -14.70 6.65 10.37
CA TRP A 148 -15.58 6.45 11.51
C TRP A 148 -14.90 6.96 12.79
N ASN A 149 -15.66 7.58 13.68
CA ASN A 149 -15.17 7.90 15.01
C ASN A 149 -14.97 6.62 15.85
N ALA A 150 -14.17 6.74 16.92
CA ALA A 150 -13.77 5.59 17.74
C ALA A 150 -14.94 4.88 18.44
N ASP A 151 -16.07 5.55 18.63
CA ASP A 151 -17.29 4.99 19.21
C ASP A 151 -18.32 4.53 18.16
N ALA A 152 -17.95 4.57 16.87
CA ALA A 152 -18.79 4.22 15.72
C ALA A 152 -20.16 4.92 15.68
N SER A 153 -20.30 6.07 16.37
CA SER A 153 -21.53 6.85 16.42
C SER A 153 -21.69 7.81 15.24
N GLY A 154 -20.65 7.99 14.42
CA GLY A 154 -20.72 8.81 13.22
C GLY A 154 -19.39 9.00 12.48
N LEU A 155 -19.41 9.89 11.49
CA LEU A 155 -18.25 10.21 10.67
C LEU A 155 -17.39 11.32 11.30
N THR A 156 -16.07 11.19 11.20
CA THR A 156 -15.09 12.19 11.62
C THR A 156 -14.08 12.46 10.51
N ASN A 157 -13.46 13.64 10.54
CA ASN A 157 -12.22 13.83 9.80
C ASN A 157 -11.15 13.04 10.54
N ASP A 158 -10.60 12.01 9.89
CA ASP A 158 -9.66 11.08 10.49
C ASP A 158 -8.45 11.86 11.05
N PRO A 159 -8.10 11.71 12.34
CA PRO A 159 -6.90 12.33 12.91
C PRO A 159 -5.62 11.78 12.29
N ALA A 160 -5.63 10.55 11.77
CA ALA A 160 -4.50 9.97 11.06
C ALA A 160 -4.27 10.75 9.76
N ASP A 161 -3.16 11.48 9.74
CA ASP A 161 -2.72 12.14 8.52
C ASP A 161 -2.17 11.07 7.58
N PHE A 162 -2.98 10.58 6.65
CA PHE A 162 -2.55 9.62 5.64
C PHE A 162 -1.32 10.12 4.85
N ALA A 163 -1.10 11.44 4.76
CA ALA A 163 0.12 11.99 4.18
C ALA A 163 1.32 11.79 5.12
N GLN A 164 1.15 11.94 6.44
CA GLN A 164 2.19 11.64 7.42
C GLN A 164 2.52 10.15 7.45
N ALA A 165 1.52 9.25 7.48
CA ALA A 165 1.76 7.82 7.44
C ALA A 165 2.51 7.39 6.15
N ARG A 166 2.19 8.01 5.00
CA ARG A 166 2.94 7.81 3.75
C ARG A 166 4.35 8.39 3.80
N ALA A 167 4.54 9.54 4.43
CA ALA A 167 5.84 10.16 4.60
C ALA A 167 6.75 9.31 5.50
N ASP A 168 6.20 8.74 6.58
CA ASP A 168 6.91 7.87 7.51
C ASP A 168 7.35 6.58 6.79
N VAL A 169 6.45 5.93 6.04
CA VAL A 169 6.80 4.75 5.22
C VAL A 169 7.87 5.08 4.17
N GLN A 170 7.77 6.24 3.50
CA GLN A 170 8.78 6.66 2.52
C GLN A 170 10.14 6.95 3.17
N ALA A 171 10.15 7.52 4.37
CA ALA A 171 11.37 7.76 5.14
C ALA A 171 12.03 6.43 5.55
N THR A 172 11.25 5.45 6.01
CA THR A 172 11.74 4.10 6.32
C THR A 172 12.32 3.41 5.09
N LEU A 173 11.66 3.52 3.93
CA LEU A 173 12.15 2.94 2.67
C LEU A 173 13.49 3.56 2.25
N THR A 174 13.61 4.88 2.36
CA THR A 174 14.85 5.61 2.03
C THR A 174 15.99 5.21 2.97
N ALA A 175 15.72 5.06 4.27
CA ALA A 175 16.70 4.59 5.25
C ALA A 175 17.15 3.15 4.98
N ALA A 176 16.22 2.26 4.61
CA ALA A 176 16.54 0.88 4.25
C ALA A 176 17.41 0.79 2.99
N GLN A 177 17.15 1.61 1.98
CA GLN A 177 17.98 1.68 0.77
C GLN A 177 19.38 2.20 1.06
N ALA A 178 19.53 3.21 1.93
CA ALA A 178 20.83 3.71 2.36
C ALA A 178 21.64 2.63 3.11
N ALA A 179 21.00 1.88 4.00
CA ALA A 179 21.63 0.78 4.72
C ALA A 179 22.10 -0.35 3.77
N ALA A 180 21.29 -0.69 2.76
CA ALA A 180 21.66 -1.68 1.74
C ALA A 180 22.87 -1.23 0.89
N ALA A 181 22.94 0.05 0.50
CA ALA A 181 24.08 0.60 -0.23
C ALA A 181 25.37 0.62 0.62
N GLN A 182 25.25 0.91 1.91
CA GLN A 182 26.36 0.85 2.84
C GLN A 182 26.89 -0.58 3.02
N ALA A 183 26.00 -1.57 3.16
CA ALA A 183 26.37 -2.98 3.23
C ALA A 183 27.10 -3.45 1.96
N ALA A 184 26.64 -3.03 0.77
CA ALA A 184 27.31 -3.35 -0.50
C ALA A 184 28.71 -2.73 -0.59
N THR A 185 28.88 -1.50 -0.10
CA THR A 185 30.18 -0.81 -0.05
C THR A 185 31.13 -1.50 0.92
N SER A 186 30.65 -1.89 2.10
CA SER A 186 31.42 -2.67 3.07
C SER A 186 31.83 -4.04 2.52
N ALA A 187 30.97 -4.71 1.75
CA ALA A 187 31.31 -5.97 1.08
C ALA A 187 32.40 -5.78 0.01
N GLN A 188 32.34 -4.71 -0.79
CA GLN A 188 33.38 -4.38 -1.79
C GLN A 188 34.71 -4.00 -1.12
N GLN A 189 34.68 -3.24 -0.03
CA GLN A 189 35.87 -2.91 0.76
C GLN A 189 36.49 -4.15 1.40
N ALA A 190 35.66 -5.08 1.91
CA ALA A 190 36.13 -6.36 2.42
C ALA A 190 36.77 -7.21 1.32
N ALA A 191 36.19 -7.25 0.11
CA ALA A 191 36.79 -7.94 -1.04
C ALA A 191 38.13 -7.31 -1.46
N ALA A 192 38.21 -5.98 -1.55
CA ALA A 192 39.45 -5.26 -1.88
C ALA A 192 40.53 -5.40 -0.78
N ALA A 193 40.12 -5.42 0.49
CA ALA A 193 41.01 -5.74 1.60
C ALA A 193 41.51 -7.18 1.51
N THR A 194 40.66 -8.14 1.12
CA THR A 194 41.06 -9.54 0.89
C THR A 194 42.11 -9.65 -0.24
N GLU A 195 42.01 -8.82 -1.28
CA GLU A 195 43.01 -8.74 -2.36
C GLU A 195 44.31 -8.05 -1.90
N ALA A 196 44.24 -7.14 -0.90
CA ALA A 196 45.40 -6.44 -0.32
C ALA A 196 46.09 -7.20 0.84
N ILE A 197 45.46 -8.22 1.45
CA ILE A 197 45.92 -9.02 2.60
C ILE A 197 47.10 -9.98 2.28
N LEU A 198 47.74 -9.84 1.12
CA LEU A 198 49.02 -10.52 0.82
C LEU A 198 50.23 -10.02 1.65
N ILE A 199 50.09 -8.98 2.50
CA ILE A 199 51.20 -8.38 3.27
C ILE A 199 50.71 -8.01 4.69
N PRO A 200 51.35 -8.41 5.81
CA PRO A 200 50.66 -9.21 6.83
C PRO A 200 50.63 -8.63 8.28
N THR A 201 49.77 -9.25 9.12
CA THR A 201 49.87 -9.48 10.59
C THR A 201 49.37 -8.49 11.67
N VAL A 202 49.21 -7.18 11.45
CA VAL A 202 48.65 -6.30 12.52
C VAL A 202 47.11 -6.20 12.47
N ASP A 203 46.52 -6.27 11.28
CA ASP A 203 45.08 -6.07 11.06
C ASP A 203 44.20 -7.24 11.48
N ALA A 204 44.76 -8.44 11.68
CA ALA A 204 43.99 -9.62 12.08
C ALA A 204 43.40 -9.49 13.50
N GLN A 205 44.07 -8.76 14.38
CA GLN A 205 43.59 -8.50 15.75
C GLN A 205 42.51 -7.41 15.77
N GLU A 206 42.63 -6.39 14.91
CA GLU A 206 41.66 -5.31 14.78
C GLU A 206 40.39 -5.79 14.05
N ALA A 207 40.54 -6.65 13.03
CA ALA A 207 39.44 -7.35 12.38
C ALA A 207 38.69 -8.30 13.34
N ALA A 208 39.40 -8.99 14.24
CA ALA A 208 38.76 -9.82 15.26
C ALA A 208 37.96 -8.98 16.29
N LEU A 209 38.46 -7.80 16.65
CA LEU A 209 37.75 -6.87 17.54
C LEU A 209 36.51 -6.27 16.86
N MET A 210 36.59 -5.91 15.59
CA MET A 210 35.44 -5.41 14.83
C MET A 210 34.40 -6.50 14.56
N ALA A 211 34.82 -7.74 14.33
CA ALA A 211 33.92 -8.88 14.27
C ALA A 211 33.22 -9.14 15.62
N GLN A 212 33.91 -8.92 16.75
CA GLN A 212 33.31 -8.98 18.08
C GLN A 212 32.24 -7.89 18.25
N ALA A 213 32.55 -6.63 17.90
CA ALA A 213 31.61 -5.52 17.99
C ALA A 213 30.36 -5.72 17.09
N ALA A 214 30.54 -6.30 15.90
CA ALA A 214 29.42 -6.65 15.01
C ALA A 214 28.55 -7.79 15.60
N ARG A 215 29.15 -8.77 16.28
CA ARG A 215 28.42 -9.82 17.01
C ARG A 215 27.61 -9.22 18.17
N ASP A 216 28.21 -8.31 18.93
CA ASP A 216 27.56 -7.67 20.07
C ASP A 216 26.39 -6.77 19.61
N ALA A 217 26.55 -6.04 18.50
CA ALA A 217 25.49 -5.25 17.88
C ALA A 217 24.32 -6.13 17.38
N ALA A 218 24.62 -7.26 16.75
CA ALA A 218 23.60 -8.22 16.31
C ALA A 218 22.85 -8.86 17.50
N GLN A 219 23.56 -9.15 18.61
CA GLN A 219 22.94 -9.63 19.84
C GLN A 219 22.03 -8.56 20.49
N ALA A 220 22.46 -7.30 20.52
CA ALA A 220 21.65 -6.20 21.04
C ALA A 220 20.38 -5.97 20.20
N ALA A 221 20.48 -6.02 18.87
CA ALA A 221 19.33 -5.92 17.98
C ALA A 221 18.35 -7.11 18.17
N GLY A 222 18.87 -8.33 18.32
CA GLY A 222 18.06 -9.51 18.63
C GLY A 222 17.35 -9.42 19.99
N ALA A 223 18.01 -8.88 21.01
CA ALA A 223 17.42 -8.66 22.33
C ALA A 223 16.32 -7.57 22.32
N ALA A 224 16.50 -6.51 21.54
CA ALA A 224 15.49 -5.47 21.35
C ALA A 224 14.23 -6.04 20.66
N ALA A 225 14.42 -6.78 19.56
CA ALA A 225 13.33 -7.44 18.84
C ALA A 225 12.58 -8.47 19.71
N ALA A 226 13.29 -9.22 20.57
CA ALA A 226 12.67 -10.14 21.53
C ALA A 226 11.85 -9.41 22.62
N THR A 227 12.30 -8.21 23.02
CA THR A 227 11.55 -7.36 23.97
C THR A 227 10.28 -6.82 23.33
N ASP A 228 10.35 -6.39 22.06
CA ASP A 228 9.20 -5.93 21.30
C ASP A 228 8.18 -7.06 21.06
N ALA A 229 8.66 -8.29 20.79
CA ALA A 229 7.83 -9.49 20.70
C ALA A 229 7.07 -9.77 22.00
N ALA A 230 7.78 -9.76 23.14
CA ALA A 230 7.18 -9.99 24.45
C ALA A 230 6.15 -8.91 24.82
N ALA A 231 6.39 -7.65 24.43
CA ALA A 231 5.44 -6.56 24.63
C ALA A 231 4.18 -6.72 23.76
N ALA A 232 4.32 -7.20 22.52
CA ALA A 232 3.20 -7.53 21.64
C ALA A 232 2.37 -8.70 22.19
N ASP A 233 3.01 -9.78 22.66
CA ASP A 233 2.33 -10.93 23.29
C ASP A 233 1.58 -10.53 24.57
N ALA A 234 2.19 -9.70 25.41
CA ALA A 234 1.55 -9.18 26.62
C ALA A 234 0.32 -8.33 26.28
N SER A 235 0.40 -7.52 25.22
CA SER A 235 -0.71 -6.69 24.74
C SER A 235 -1.85 -7.56 24.18
N ALA A 236 -1.52 -8.62 23.42
CA ALA A 236 -2.49 -9.59 22.91
C ALA A 236 -3.19 -10.35 24.04
N ALA A 237 -2.43 -10.81 25.04
CA ALA A 237 -2.97 -11.51 26.20
C ALA A 237 -3.89 -10.62 27.05
N ALA A 238 -3.57 -9.33 27.19
CA ALA A 238 -4.43 -8.37 27.89
C ALA A 238 -5.78 -8.18 27.18
N VAL A 239 -5.76 -8.03 25.85
CA VAL A 239 -6.98 -7.89 25.03
C VAL A 239 -7.82 -9.18 25.07
N ALA A 240 -7.18 -10.35 24.98
CA ALA A 240 -7.87 -11.64 25.08
C ALA A 240 -8.47 -11.89 26.47
N GLY A 241 -7.77 -11.48 27.53
CA GLY A 241 -8.26 -11.55 28.91
C GLY A 241 -9.48 -10.66 29.15
N GLU A 242 -9.47 -9.43 28.63
CA GLU A 242 -10.59 -8.50 28.71
C GLU A 242 -11.82 -9.03 27.93
N ALA A 243 -11.61 -9.58 26.74
CA ALA A 243 -12.67 -10.19 25.92
C ALA A 243 -13.28 -11.44 26.58
N ALA A 244 -12.45 -12.26 27.24
CA ALA A 244 -12.91 -13.43 28.00
C ALA A 244 -13.67 -13.04 29.28
N ALA A 245 -13.25 -11.98 29.97
CA ALA A 245 -13.93 -11.47 31.18
C ALA A 245 -15.28 -10.84 30.88
N THR A 246 -15.42 -10.18 29.73
CA THR A 246 -16.66 -9.51 29.29
C THR A 246 -17.58 -10.42 28.48
N GLY A 247 -17.08 -11.57 27.99
CA GLY A 247 -17.83 -12.50 27.15
C GLY A 247 -18.15 -11.94 25.75
N GLN A 248 -17.52 -10.83 25.37
CA GLN A 248 -17.77 -10.12 24.11
C GLN A 248 -16.47 -9.99 23.31
N TRP A 249 -16.49 -10.54 22.10
CA TRP A 249 -15.44 -10.31 21.10
C TRP A 249 -15.88 -9.18 20.18
N THR A 250 -15.49 -7.95 20.50
CA THR A 250 -15.74 -6.80 19.63
C THR A 250 -14.87 -6.88 18.37
N ALA A 251 -15.29 -6.25 17.28
CA ALA A 251 -14.52 -6.20 16.04
C ALA A 251 -13.14 -5.54 16.25
N GLU A 252 -13.04 -4.59 17.19
CA GLU A 252 -11.79 -3.97 17.62
C GLU A 252 -10.88 -4.95 18.36
N ALA A 253 -11.43 -5.77 19.28
CA ALA A 253 -10.67 -6.81 19.96
C ALA A 253 -10.15 -7.86 18.98
N GLN A 254 -10.96 -8.29 18.00
CA GLN A 254 -10.54 -9.21 16.95
C GLN A 254 -9.45 -8.61 16.04
N THR A 255 -9.58 -7.33 15.69
CA THR A 255 -8.61 -6.62 14.84
C THR A 255 -7.29 -6.42 15.56
N LEU A 256 -7.32 -6.06 16.86
CA LEU A 256 -6.12 -5.91 17.68
C LEU A 256 -5.42 -7.25 17.91
N VAL A 257 -6.16 -8.34 18.14
CA VAL A 257 -5.59 -9.69 18.26
C VAL A 257 -4.97 -10.11 16.93
N TRP A 258 -5.64 -9.89 15.79
CA TRP A 258 -5.08 -10.21 14.47
C TRP A 258 -3.85 -9.36 14.12
N LEU A 259 -3.85 -8.06 14.44
CA LEU A 259 -2.68 -7.18 14.29
C LEU A 259 -1.53 -7.66 15.17
N ALA A 260 -1.82 -8.10 16.41
CA ALA A 260 -0.82 -8.65 17.31
C ALA A 260 -0.26 -9.98 16.80
N GLU A 261 -1.10 -10.90 16.31
CA GLU A 261 -0.66 -12.14 15.67
C GLU A 261 0.20 -11.88 14.43
N ARG A 262 -0.18 -10.90 13.61
CA ARG A 262 0.56 -10.53 12.40
C ARG A 262 1.88 -9.83 12.73
N ASN A 263 1.93 -9.01 13.76
CA ASN A 263 3.15 -8.38 14.27
C ASN A 263 4.06 -9.44 14.92
N ALA A 264 3.52 -10.37 15.71
CA ALA A 264 4.28 -11.48 16.29
C ALA A 264 4.90 -12.37 15.20
N ALA A 265 4.17 -12.64 14.11
CA ALA A 265 4.70 -13.36 12.95
C ALA A 265 5.82 -12.57 12.24
N ALA A 266 5.61 -11.28 11.96
CA ALA A 266 6.62 -10.44 11.32
C ALA A 266 7.89 -10.28 12.18
N VAL A 267 7.74 -10.18 13.50
CA VAL A 267 8.86 -10.14 14.44
C VAL A 267 9.54 -11.50 14.54
N GLY A 268 8.79 -12.61 14.52
CA GLY A 268 9.34 -13.97 14.46
C GLY A 268 10.18 -14.21 13.21
N ASP A 269 9.72 -13.73 12.06
CA ASP A 269 10.48 -13.76 10.80
C ASP A 269 11.75 -12.91 10.88
N ALA A 270 11.68 -11.71 11.48
CA ALA A 270 12.82 -10.84 11.70
C ALA A 270 13.86 -11.45 12.66
N VAL A 271 13.41 -12.11 13.73
CA VAL A 271 14.28 -12.83 14.68
C VAL A 271 14.94 -14.02 13.99
N THR A 272 14.20 -14.77 13.18
CA THR A 272 14.74 -15.91 12.41
C THR A 272 15.78 -15.43 11.39
N ALA A 273 15.53 -14.33 10.69
CA ALA A 273 16.48 -13.71 9.78
C ALA A 273 17.75 -13.22 10.51
N ALA A 274 17.61 -12.59 11.69
CA ALA A 274 18.73 -12.15 12.51
C ALA A 274 19.56 -13.33 13.05
N GLN A 275 18.90 -14.42 13.46
CA GLN A 275 19.56 -15.65 13.88
C GLN A 275 20.26 -16.36 12.71
N GLY A 276 19.67 -16.34 11.51
CA GLY A 276 20.27 -16.84 10.28
C GLY A 276 21.53 -16.07 9.90
N ALA A 277 21.46 -14.74 9.87
CA ALA A 277 22.62 -13.87 9.61
C ALA A 277 23.73 -14.07 10.67
N ARG A 278 23.36 -14.30 11.94
CA ARG A 278 24.32 -14.66 12.99
C ARG A 278 24.97 -16.02 12.74
N ALA A 279 24.21 -17.02 12.33
CA ALA A 279 24.72 -18.36 12.05
C ALA A 279 25.66 -18.36 10.83
N GLU A 280 25.35 -17.57 9.81
CA GLU A 280 26.22 -17.35 8.65
C GLU A 280 27.51 -16.62 9.04
N ALA A 281 27.42 -15.60 9.88
CA ALA A 281 28.60 -14.89 10.41
C ALA A 281 29.48 -15.80 11.28
N LEU A 282 28.88 -16.68 12.10
CA LEU A 282 29.61 -17.70 12.86
C LEU A 282 30.26 -18.73 11.95
N GLY A 283 29.54 -19.22 10.92
CA GLY A 283 30.08 -20.18 9.95
C GLY A 283 31.23 -19.61 9.12
N ALA A 284 31.15 -18.33 8.72
CA ALA A 284 32.23 -17.63 8.04
C ALA A 284 33.45 -17.43 8.96
N ALA A 285 33.24 -17.08 10.22
CA ALA A 285 34.31 -16.92 11.20
C ALA A 285 34.99 -18.26 11.55
N ASP A 286 34.22 -19.34 11.75
CA ASP A 286 34.74 -20.68 12.00
C ASP A 286 35.46 -21.23 10.76
N GLY A 287 34.92 -21.00 9.55
CA GLY A 287 35.59 -21.35 8.29
C GLY A 287 36.95 -20.69 8.15
N ALA A 288 37.02 -19.38 8.40
CA ALA A 288 38.28 -18.63 8.37
C ALA A 288 39.27 -19.10 9.45
N LEU A 289 38.79 -19.45 10.65
CA LEU A 289 39.63 -20.01 11.72
C LEU A 289 40.14 -21.41 11.35
N LEU A 290 39.29 -22.26 10.77
CA LEU A 290 39.65 -23.60 10.32
C LEU A 290 40.66 -23.58 9.19
N ASP A 291 40.49 -22.68 8.21
CA ASP A 291 41.43 -22.47 7.12
C ASP A 291 42.78 -21.95 7.64
N ARG A 292 42.76 -21.08 8.65
CA ARG A 292 43.98 -20.63 9.34
C ARG A 292 44.67 -21.74 10.12
N VAL A 293 43.93 -22.54 10.90
CA VAL A 293 44.50 -23.69 11.64
C VAL A 293 45.01 -24.75 10.66
N ALA A 294 44.34 -24.93 9.52
CA ALA A 294 44.80 -25.82 8.46
C ALA A 294 46.10 -25.30 7.81
N ALA A 295 46.19 -23.99 7.57
CA ALA A 295 47.38 -23.34 7.05
C ALA A 295 48.56 -23.37 8.05
N GLU A 296 48.30 -23.11 9.33
CA GLU A 296 49.30 -23.21 10.41
C GLU A 296 49.78 -24.66 10.57
N ARG A 297 48.88 -25.65 10.57
CA ARG A 297 49.26 -27.08 10.57
C ARG A 297 49.93 -27.53 9.28
N ALA A 298 49.68 -26.89 8.15
CA ALA A 298 50.39 -27.15 6.89
C ALA A 298 51.80 -26.54 6.93
N ALA A 299 51.94 -25.34 7.50
CA ALA A 299 53.23 -24.69 7.75
C ALA A 299 54.08 -25.48 8.75
N ASP A 300 53.50 -25.99 9.85
CA ASP A 300 54.20 -26.85 10.81
C ASP A 300 54.63 -28.19 10.19
N ARG A 301 53.78 -28.79 9.35
CA ARG A 301 54.14 -30.01 8.60
C ARG A 301 55.23 -29.75 7.58
N ALA A 302 55.21 -28.61 6.90
CA ALA A 302 56.25 -28.19 5.98
C ALA A 302 57.57 -27.88 6.70
N ALA A 303 57.52 -27.23 7.86
CA ALA A 303 58.68 -26.96 8.71
C ALA A 303 59.29 -28.26 9.27
N THR A 304 58.46 -29.22 9.67
CA THR A 304 58.90 -30.54 10.14
C THR A 304 59.49 -31.36 8.99
N ALA A 305 58.89 -31.32 7.79
CA ALA A 305 59.42 -31.97 6.60
C ALA A 305 60.75 -31.34 6.15
N ALA A 306 60.87 -30.01 6.23
CA ALA A 306 62.10 -29.28 5.94
C ALA A 306 63.20 -29.57 6.97
N ALA A 307 62.88 -29.68 8.26
CA ALA A 307 63.82 -30.10 9.30
C ALA A 307 64.30 -31.54 9.10
N THR A 308 63.40 -32.44 8.68
CA THR A 308 63.73 -33.84 8.37
C THR A 308 64.58 -33.95 7.09
N ALA A 309 64.30 -33.12 6.08
CA ALA A 309 65.08 -33.04 4.84
C ALA A 309 66.45 -32.40 5.05
N ALA A 310 66.54 -31.37 5.90
CA ALA A 310 67.81 -30.76 6.30
C ALA A 310 68.70 -31.73 7.09
N ALA A 311 68.10 -32.55 7.97
CA ALA A 311 68.80 -33.64 8.66
C ALA A 311 69.22 -34.79 7.73
N ALA A 312 68.60 -34.92 6.55
CA ALA A 312 69.01 -35.89 5.52
C ALA A 312 70.07 -35.32 4.55
N LEU A 313 70.09 -34.00 4.32
CA LEU A 313 71.01 -33.31 3.42
C LEU A 313 72.36 -33.02 4.08
N ILE A 314 72.35 -32.70 5.37
CA ILE A 314 73.55 -32.68 6.20
C ILE A 314 73.75 -34.12 6.65
N GLY A 315 74.70 -34.84 6.04
CA GLY A 315 74.95 -36.26 6.29
C GLY A 315 75.47 -36.61 7.69
N THR A 316 74.91 -36.04 8.76
CA THR A 316 75.17 -36.47 10.13
C THR A 316 74.10 -37.47 10.55
N ARG A 317 74.40 -38.76 10.38
CA ARG A 317 73.76 -39.76 11.24
C ARG A 317 74.06 -39.37 12.69
N PRO A 318 73.12 -39.53 13.63
CA PRO A 318 73.37 -39.24 15.03
C PRO A 318 74.60 -40.02 15.51
N GLY A 319 75.67 -39.32 15.91
CA GLY A 319 76.91 -39.93 16.44
C GLY A 319 78.19 -39.79 15.59
N GLN A 320 78.17 -39.10 14.44
CA GLN A 320 79.41 -38.86 13.68
C GLN A 320 80.13 -37.57 14.13
N ALA A 321 81.37 -37.68 14.60
CA ALA A 321 82.22 -36.52 14.88
C ALA A 321 82.70 -35.89 13.56
N LEU A 322 82.34 -34.63 13.33
CA LEU A 322 82.76 -33.86 12.15
C LEU A 322 84.23 -33.42 12.27
N PRO A 323 84.98 -33.38 11.15
CA PRO A 323 86.37 -32.92 11.13
C PRO A 323 86.49 -31.42 11.47
N GLU A 324 87.61 -31.05 12.09
CA GLU A 324 87.81 -29.72 12.74
C GLU A 324 87.60 -28.51 11.82
N TRP A 325 87.85 -28.64 10.52
CA TRP A 325 87.64 -27.53 9.56
C TRP A 325 86.16 -27.18 9.32
N ALA A 326 85.23 -28.05 9.71
CA ALA A 326 83.79 -27.83 9.58
C ALA A 326 83.14 -27.30 10.88
N ARG A 327 83.93 -27.04 11.93
CA ARG A 327 83.45 -26.35 13.12
C ARG A 327 83.52 -24.85 12.86
N ILE A 328 82.36 -24.22 12.72
CA ILE A 328 82.27 -22.76 12.79
C ILE A 328 82.27 -22.44 14.30
N ASP A 329 83.39 -21.92 14.79
CA ASP A 329 83.47 -21.34 16.14
C ASP A 329 82.52 -20.14 16.20
N THR A 330 81.59 -20.23 17.16
CA THR A 330 80.43 -19.34 17.37
C THR A 330 80.79 -17.89 17.62
#